data_AF-A0A7K2YRS4-F1
#
_entry.id   AF-A0A7K2YRS4-F1
#
_cell.length_a   1.000
_cell.length_b   1.000
_cell.length_c   1.000
_cell.angle_alpha   90.00
_cell.angle_beta   90.00
_cell.angle_gamma   90.00
#
_symmetry.space_group_name_H-M   'P 1'
#
loop_
_entity.id
_entity.type
_entity.pdbx_description
1 polymer ?
#
loop_
_entity_poly.entity_id
_entity_poly.type
_entity_poly.pdbx_seq_one_letter_code
_entity_poly.pdbx_strand_id
1 'polypeptide(L)'
;MGPHGPAFHPAPAERPPGEHAVRVRVELAGVCRSDLKEVARERHGASQFGHELVGVVTESTLPAALPAGARVVLDPNVRLARTTGFAAALYAAGPADLLTTALPRVPDALPARRAVFAEPVACARH
;
A
#
# COMPACT_ATOMS: atom_id res chain seq x y z
N MET A 1 12.66 18.89 9.35
CA MET A 1 12.59 17.40 9.39
C MET A 1 13.76 16.90 10.21
N GLY A 2 13.51 16.37 11.41
CA GLY A 2 14.58 15.92 12.32
C GLY A 2 15.15 14.54 11.95
N PRO A 3 16.34 14.15 12.46
CA PRO A 3 17.17 13.03 11.99
C PRO A 3 16.65 11.58 12.18
N HIS A 4 15.38 11.42 12.57
CA HIS A 4 14.72 10.12 12.89
C HIS A 4 13.25 10.07 12.42
N GLY A 5 12.81 10.95 11.51
CA GLY A 5 11.53 10.78 10.80
C GLY A 5 11.71 9.83 9.59
N PRO A 6 10.64 9.55 8.82
CA PRO A 6 10.79 8.86 7.55
C PRO A 6 11.85 9.56 6.68
N ALA A 7 12.78 8.77 6.16
CA ALA A 7 13.84 9.25 5.28
C ALA A 7 13.67 8.65 3.89
N PHE A 8 13.98 9.43 2.86
CA PHE A 8 14.01 8.90 1.50
C PHE A 8 15.25 8.02 1.32
N HIS A 9 15.01 6.77 0.93
CA HIS A 9 16.06 5.83 0.54
C HIS A 9 15.91 5.53 -0.94
N PRO A 10 16.92 5.85 -1.78
CA PRO A 10 16.83 5.66 -3.23
C PRO A 10 16.99 4.19 -3.66
N ALA A 11 17.44 3.32 -2.76
CA ALA A 11 17.58 1.90 -3.03
C ALA A 11 16.19 1.25 -3.25
N PRO A 12 16.09 0.23 -4.13
CA PRO A 12 14.87 -0.55 -4.24
C PRO A 12 14.45 -1.12 -2.90
N ALA A 13 13.14 -1.11 -2.62
CA ALA A 13 12.63 -1.74 -1.41
C ALA A 13 12.83 -3.25 -1.46
N GLU A 14 13.24 -3.83 -0.33
CA GLU A 14 13.38 -5.28 -0.19
C GLU A 14 12.01 -5.94 -0.01
N ARG A 15 11.86 -7.16 -0.55
CA ARG A 15 10.66 -7.98 -0.33
C ARG A 15 10.58 -8.37 1.16
N PRO A 16 9.51 -8.03 1.88
CA PRO A 16 9.31 -8.52 3.25
C PRO A 16 9.17 -10.05 3.30
N PRO A 17 9.50 -10.69 4.43
CA PRO A 17 9.30 -12.13 4.61
C PRO A 17 7.80 -12.48 4.58
N GLY A 18 7.49 -13.66 4.04
CA GLY A 18 6.12 -14.19 3.98
C GLY A 18 5.99 -15.29 2.93
N GLU A 19 5.02 -16.18 3.14
CA GLU A 19 4.72 -17.31 2.26
C GLU A 19 4.45 -16.87 0.82
N HIS A 20 3.56 -15.89 0.66
CA HIS A 20 3.27 -15.28 -0.62
C HIS A 20 3.70 -13.82 -0.64
N ALA A 21 3.90 -13.28 -1.84
CA ALA A 21 4.21 -11.88 -2.03
C ALA A 21 3.67 -11.32 -3.34
N VAL A 22 3.42 -10.01 -3.31
CA VAL A 22 2.95 -9.21 -4.42
C VAL A 22 3.78 -7.93 -4.48
N ARG A 23 4.21 -7.56 -5.68
CA ARG A 23 4.83 -6.27 -5.97
C ARG A 23 3.84 -5.42 -6.75
N VAL A 24 3.59 -4.22 -6.27
CA VAL A 24 2.66 -3.26 -6.86
C VAL A 24 3.45 -2.03 -7.30
N ARG A 25 3.44 -1.70 -8.59
CA ARG A 25 3.90 -0.39 -9.06
C ARG A 25 2.85 0.65 -8.68
N VAL A 26 3.24 1.64 -7.89
CA VAL A 26 2.34 2.69 -7.42
C VAL A 26 2.05 3.64 -8.59
N GLU A 27 0.77 3.88 -8.87
CA GLU A 27 0.34 4.89 -9.85
C GLU A 27 0.11 6.24 -9.19
N LEU A 28 -0.54 6.22 -8.03
CA LEU A 28 -0.88 7.40 -7.26
C LEU A 28 -0.98 7.02 -5.78
N ALA A 29 -0.37 7.84 -4.92
CA ALA A 29 -0.54 7.77 -3.47
C ALA A 29 -1.16 9.07 -2.95
N GLY A 30 -2.18 8.94 -2.10
CA GLY A 30 -2.77 10.02 -1.33
C GLY A 30 -1.94 10.33 -0.10
N VAL A 31 -2.11 11.53 0.46
CA VAL A 31 -1.45 11.96 1.68
C VAL A 31 -2.50 12.16 2.75
N CYS A 32 -2.39 11.41 3.84
CA CYS A 32 -3.27 11.50 4.98
C CYS A 32 -2.70 12.44 6.05
N ARG A 33 -3.56 12.94 6.94
CA ARG A 33 -3.11 13.60 8.18
C ARG A 33 -2.21 12.69 9.01
N SER A 34 -2.46 11.39 8.98
CA SER A 34 -1.73 10.44 9.79
C SER A 34 -0.28 10.24 9.29
N ASP A 35 -0.02 10.46 7.99
CA ASP A 35 1.33 10.53 7.43
C ASP A 35 2.06 11.79 7.90
N LEU A 36 1.37 12.94 7.92
CA LEU A 36 1.94 14.19 8.44
C LEU A 36 2.31 14.07 9.92
N LYS A 37 1.46 13.42 10.72
CA LYS A 37 1.76 13.09 12.13
C LYS A 37 2.98 12.17 12.24
N GLU A 38 3.15 11.22 11.34
CA GLU A 38 4.32 10.35 11.35
C GLU A 38 5.61 11.11 11.02
N VAL A 39 5.57 12.00 10.01
CA VAL A 39 6.68 12.92 9.69
C VAL A 39 6.99 13.86 10.87
N ALA A 40 5.97 14.34 11.57
CA ALA A 40 6.10 15.18 12.76
C ALA A 40 6.44 14.41 14.04
N ARG A 41 6.41 13.06 14.01
CA ARG A 41 6.56 12.15 15.17
C ARG A 41 5.49 12.30 16.25
N GLU A 42 4.30 12.67 15.84
CA GLU A 42 3.10 12.79 16.67
C GLU A 42 2.17 11.57 16.53
N ARG A 43 2.56 10.57 15.73
CA ARG A 43 1.79 9.33 15.57
C ARG A 43 2.15 8.35 16.68
N HIS A 44 1.12 7.75 17.29
CA HIS A 44 1.25 6.64 18.22
C HIS A 44 0.81 5.32 17.54
N GLY A 45 1.49 4.22 17.85
CA GLY A 45 1.19 2.89 17.30
C GLY A 45 2.02 2.50 16.08
N ALA A 46 1.61 1.43 15.40
CA ALA A 46 2.30 0.94 14.21
C ALA A 46 2.25 1.96 13.06
N SER A 47 3.37 2.07 12.34
CA SER A 47 3.44 2.87 11.12
C SER A 47 2.50 2.29 10.06
N GLN A 48 1.76 3.17 9.40
CA GLN A 48 1.00 2.84 8.19
C GLN A 48 1.43 3.75 7.03
N PHE A 49 2.58 4.42 7.13
CA PHE A 49 3.03 5.47 6.21
C PHE A 49 2.79 5.15 4.73
N GLY A 50 2.11 6.06 4.02
CA GLY A 50 1.69 5.87 2.63
C GLY A 50 0.73 4.70 2.48
N HIS A 51 -0.47 4.82 3.07
CA HIS A 51 -1.51 3.80 3.05
C HIS A 51 -2.64 4.08 2.06
N GLU A 52 -2.76 5.30 1.56
CA GLU A 52 -3.75 5.66 0.55
C GLU A 52 -3.12 5.50 -0.84
N LEU A 53 -3.42 4.42 -1.58
CA LEU A 53 -2.81 4.22 -2.90
C LEU A 53 -3.70 3.46 -3.88
N VAL A 54 -3.38 3.66 -5.16
CA VAL A 54 -3.76 2.79 -6.26
C VAL A 54 -2.50 2.41 -7.05
N GLY A 55 -2.43 1.16 -7.49
CA GLY A 55 -1.29 0.66 -8.24
C GLY A 55 -1.62 -0.56 -9.09
N VAL A 56 -0.61 -1.04 -9.81
CA VAL A 56 -0.72 -2.22 -10.69
C VAL A 56 0.21 -3.30 -10.19
N VAL A 57 -0.31 -4.52 -10.05
CA VAL A 57 0.49 -5.70 -9.74
C VAL A 57 1.48 -5.94 -10.87
N THR A 58 2.77 -5.96 -10.57
CA THR A 58 3.83 -6.28 -11.54
C THR A 58 4.37 -7.69 -11.36
N GLU A 59 4.39 -8.20 -10.13
CA GLU A 59 4.85 -9.54 -9.78
C GLU A 59 3.93 -10.10 -8.69
N SER A 60 3.62 -11.40 -8.74
CA SER A 60 2.73 -12.04 -7.77
C SER A 60 3.01 -13.54 -7.69
N THR A 61 3.09 -14.07 -6.46
CA THR A 61 3.09 -15.52 -6.21
C THR A 61 1.66 -16.08 -6.12
N LEU A 62 0.63 -15.26 -6.33
CA LEU A 62 -0.80 -15.61 -6.27
C LEU A 62 -1.50 -15.22 -7.60
N PRO A 63 -1.06 -15.71 -8.76
CA PRO A 63 -1.53 -15.23 -10.05
C PRO A 63 -3.02 -15.45 -10.31
N ALA A 64 -3.65 -16.42 -9.62
CA ALA A 64 -5.10 -16.65 -9.74
C ALA A 64 -5.94 -15.53 -9.09
N ALA A 65 -5.51 -15.01 -7.94
CA ALA A 65 -6.24 -13.96 -7.21
C ALA A 65 -5.75 -12.55 -7.59
N LEU A 66 -4.44 -12.39 -7.71
CA LEU A 66 -3.74 -11.13 -7.97
C LEU A 66 -2.78 -11.30 -9.16
N PRO A 67 -3.29 -11.42 -10.40
CA PRO A 67 -2.44 -11.56 -11.58
C PRO A 67 -1.64 -10.28 -11.85
N ALA A 68 -0.49 -10.42 -12.50
CA ALA A 68 0.21 -9.27 -13.07
C ALA A 68 -0.69 -8.49 -14.03
N GLY A 69 -0.61 -7.17 -13.98
CA GLY A 69 -1.51 -6.26 -14.68
C GLY A 69 -2.80 -5.92 -13.91
N ALA A 70 -3.16 -6.66 -12.86
CA ALA A 70 -4.32 -6.31 -12.05
C ALA A 70 -4.10 -4.97 -11.34
N ARG A 71 -5.11 -4.11 -11.40
CA ARG A 71 -5.13 -2.85 -10.68
C ARG A 71 -5.75 -3.03 -9.30
N VAL A 72 -5.07 -2.51 -8.28
CA VAL A 72 -5.41 -2.72 -6.87
C VAL A 72 -5.33 -1.42 -6.09
N VAL A 73 -6.08 -1.35 -4.99
CA VAL A 73 -5.89 -0.37 -3.91
C VAL A 73 -5.37 -1.09 -2.67
N LEU A 74 -5.05 -0.35 -1.61
CA LEU A 74 -4.62 -0.92 -0.34
C LEU A 74 -5.69 -0.72 0.74
N ASP A 75 -6.10 -1.79 1.40
CA ASP A 75 -6.75 -1.72 2.71
C ASP A 75 -5.68 -1.84 3.80
N PRO A 76 -5.34 -0.73 4.50
CA PRO A 76 -4.30 -0.76 5.52
C PRO A 76 -4.75 -1.38 6.85
N ASN A 77 -6.03 -1.72 7.02
CA ASN A 77 -6.55 -2.35 8.22
C ASN A 77 -6.27 -3.86 8.26
N VAL A 78 -6.05 -4.46 7.08
CA VAL A 78 -5.57 -5.83 6.98
C VAL A 78 -4.07 -5.84 7.27
N ARG A 79 -3.69 -6.40 8.42
CA ARG A 79 -2.30 -6.45 8.86
C ARG A 79 -1.50 -7.46 8.04
N LEU A 80 -0.50 -6.98 7.31
CA LEU A 80 0.46 -7.80 6.56
C LEU A 80 1.82 -7.11 6.50
N ALA A 81 2.87 -7.88 6.18
CA ALA A 81 4.22 -7.35 6.06
C ALA A 81 4.36 -6.58 4.74
N ARG A 82 4.51 -5.25 4.79
CA ARG A 82 4.62 -4.41 3.60
C ARG A 82 5.62 -3.28 3.73
N THR A 83 6.06 -2.78 2.60
CA THR A 83 6.77 -1.51 2.49
C THR A 83 5.77 -0.34 2.41
N THR A 84 6.26 0.90 2.41
CA THR A 84 5.42 2.10 2.24
C THR A 84 4.88 2.24 0.81
N GLY A 85 3.71 2.86 0.67
CA GLY A 85 3.15 3.30 -0.61
C GLY A 85 3.75 4.59 -1.15
N PHE A 86 4.50 5.35 -0.34
CA PHE A 86 5.29 6.49 -0.80
C PHE A 86 6.62 6.03 -1.45
N ALA A 87 6.49 5.17 -2.46
CA ALA A 87 7.58 4.59 -3.21
C ALA A 87 7.13 4.32 -4.66
N ALA A 88 8.07 4.11 -5.58
CA ALA A 88 7.74 3.70 -6.94
C ALA A 88 7.08 2.30 -7.00
N ALA A 89 7.41 1.44 -6.04
CA ALA A 89 6.79 0.13 -5.88
C ALA A 89 6.60 -0.20 -4.39
N LEU A 90 5.46 -0.82 -4.09
CA LEU A 90 5.15 -1.41 -2.80
C LEU A 90 5.33 -2.93 -2.88
N TYR A 91 6.02 -3.51 -1.90
CA TYR A 91 5.99 -4.94 -1.65
C TYR A 91 5.03 -5.25 -0.51
N ALA A 92 4.26 -6.32 -0.67
CA ALA A 92 3.37 -6.89 0.32
C ALA A 92 3.62 -8.39 0.40
N ALA A 93 3.71 -8.95 1.60
CA ALA A 93 3.90 -10.38 1.83
C ALA A 93 3.08 -10.89 3.01
N GLY A 94 2.66 -12.14 2.94
CA GLY A 94 1.84 -12.79 3.96
C GLY A 94 1.03 -13.99 3.45
N PRO A 95 0.08 -14.49 4.25
CA PRO A 95 -0.90 -15.49 3.84
C PRO A 95 -1.75 -15.03 2.65
N ALA A 96 -2.23 -15.99 1.85
CA ALA A 96 -2.92 -15.71 0.59
C ALA A 96 -4.24 -14.94 0.75
N ASP A 97 -5.01 -15.29 1.77
CA ASP A 97 -6.28 -14.67 2.13
C ASP A 97 -6.08 -13.22 2.57
N LEU A 98 -5.09 -12.96 3.42
CA LEU A 98 -4.76 -11.61 3.87
C LEU A 98 -4.26 -10.73 2.74
N LEU A 99 -3.40 -11.24 1.84
CA LEU A 99 -2.94 -10.48 0.68
C LEU A 99 -4.09 -10.13 -0.27
N THR A 100 -4.97 -11.09 -0.53
CA THR A 100 -6.13 -10.87 -1.42
C THR A 100 -7.10 -9.85 -0.82
N THR A 101 -7.31 -9.91 0.51
CA THR A 101 -8.19 -8.97 1.23
C THR A 101 -7.59 -7.58 1.28
N ALA A 102 -6.28 -7.46 1.53
CA ALA A 102 -5.60 -6.18 1.66
C ALA A 102 -5.38 -5.45 0.33
N LEU A 103 -5.37 -6.18 -0.79
CA LEU A 103 -5.15 -5.64 -2.13
C LEU A 103 -6.40 -5.84 -3.01
N PRO A 104 -7.55 -5.26 -2.64
CA PRO A 104 -8.76 -5.45 -3.43
C PRO A 104 -8.57 -4.86 -4.83
N ARG A 105 -9.01 -5.63 -5.82
CA ARG A 105 -8.94 -5.23 -7.23
C ARG A 105 -9.93 -4.13 -7.52
N VAL A 106 -9.53 -3.18 -8.36
CA VAL A 106 -10.39 -2.11 -8.87
C VAL A 106 -10.49 -2.18 -10.39
N PRO A 107 -11.61 -1.76 -11.00
CA PRO A 107 -11.74 -1.73 -12.45
C PRO A 107 -10.74 -0.77 -13.11
N ASP A 108 -10.17 -1.17 -14.26
CA ASP A 108 -9.22 -0.34 -15.01
C ASP A 108 -9.83 1.00 -15.45
N ALA A 109 -11.13 1.02 -15.73
CA ALA A 109 -11.86 2.21 -16.12
C ALA A 109 -12.01 3.27 -15.02
N LEU A 110 -11.81 2.92 -13.73
CA LEU A 110 -11.93 3.86 -12.62
C LEU A 110 -10.69 4.75 -12.54
N PRO A 111 -10.75 6.08 -12.73
CA PRO A 111 -9.55 6.92 -12.74
C PRO A 111 -8.76 6.84 -11.41
N ALA A 112 -7.41 6.85 -11.48
CA ALA A 112 -6.54 6.79 -10.30
C ALA A 112 -6.91 7.84 -9.23
N ARG A 113 -7.16 9.08 -9.67
CA ARG A 113 -7.60 10.21 -8.82
C ARG A 113 -8.92 9.99 -8.07
N ARG A 114 -9.70 8.95 -8.43
CA ARG A 114 -10.90 8.51 -7.70
C ARG A 114 -10.59 7.27 -6.86
N ALA A 115 -9.91 6.29 -7.45
CA ALA A 115 -9.56 5.04 -6.78
C ALA A 115 -8.69 5.25 -5.53
N VAL A 116 -7.80 6.26 -5.53
CA VAL A 116 -6.94 6.58 -4.38
C VAL A 116 -7.73 6.91 -3.10
N PHE A 117 -8.99 7.35 -3.23
CA PHE A 117 -9.87 7.62 -2.10
C PHE A 117 -10.55 6.37 -1.53
N ALA A 118 -10.20 5.16 -1.98
CA ALA A 118 -10.79 3.93 -1.46
C ALA A 118 -10.63 3.80 0.07
N GLU A 119 -9.44 4.08 0.60
CA GLU A 119 -9.18 4.07 2.04
C GLU A 119 -9.94 5.21 2.76
N PRO A 120 -9.85 6.48 2.33
CA PRO A 120 -10.57 7.57 3.00
C PRO A 120 -12.10 7.39 3.00
N VAL A 121 -12.68 6.87 1.91
CA VAL A 121 -14.11 6.60 1.81
C VAL A 121 -14.52 5.43 2.70
N ALA A 122 -13.69 4.38 2.81
CA ALA A 122 -13.95 3.27 3.74
C ALA A 122 -13.98 3.76 5.20
N CYS A 123 -13.06 4.64 5.57
CA CYS A 123 -13.04 5.29 6.89
C CYS A 123 -14.29 6.16 7.16
N ALA A 124 -14.83 6.84 6.15
CA ALA A 124 -16.03 7.67 6.30
C ALA A 124 -17.36 6.87 6.34
N ARG A 125 -17.34 5.60 5.87
CA ARG A 125 -18.51 4.71 5.84
C ARG A 125 -18.65 3.84 7.10
N HIS A 126 -17.61 3.78 7.93
CA HIS A 126 -17.50 2.89 9.09
C HIS A 126 -18.37 3.33 10.27
#